data_AF-T5A6M3-F1
#
_entry.id   AF-T5A6M3-F1
#
_cell.length_a   1.000
_cell.length_b   1.000
_cell.length_c   1.000
_cell.angle_alpha   90.00
_cell.angle_beta   90.00
_cell.angle_gamma   90.00
#
_symmetry.space_group_name_H-M   'P 1'
#
loop_
_entity.id
_entity.type
_entity.pdbx_description
1 polymer ?
#
loop_
_entity_poly.entity_id
_entity_poly.type
_entity_poly.pdbx_seq_one_letter_code
_entity_poly.pdbx_strand_id
1 'polypeptide(L)'
;MWTIYACGLNPESFAATEAAIVHNTWAEPDKFPKMIWATNYFRLAAGTIFTLFFAGRDFAPKCIIDGVNIQDYLQDHFVNACAHLARRIHEAGDLEEQVVMGWESLNEPNKGMIGYTDLSVIPKEHPLKKGTCPTMWQTFLTGMGRACEVDTWDMGGLGAYKTGTTLIDPRGEVAWLPKDYDDSKYGWKRDPGWVLGECIWAQHGVWDPCTDTLLKRDYFHRKPSTGKTIDYPEFTNTYFMEFWRKYSRVCRGQHKNCIMLLQYPTLELPPLIKGTEDDDPRMAFTPHFYDGITLMTKHWNSTWNVDVIGVLRGKYLHPVFAIKLGETAIRNCLKEQLAFLRQGGLDRTGNHPCILTEFGIPYDMDDKKAYKTGDYSSQSAGIRLWR
;
A
#
# COMPACT_ATOMS: atom_id res chain seq x y z
N MET A 1 -9.71 14.48 3.18
CA MET A 1 -8.98 14.91 1.95
C MET A 1 -7.82 15.87 2.21
N TRP A 2 -7.79 16.63 3.31
CA TRP A 2 -6.76 17.65 3.55
C TRP A 2 -5.31 17.12 3.38
N THR A 3 -5.05 15.85 3.70
CA THR A 3 -3.72 15.23 3.57
C THR A 3 -3.19 15.23 2.14
N ILE A 4 -4.06 15.06 1.13
CA ILE A 4 -3.69 15.12 -0.29
C ILE A 4 -3.23 16.53 -0.64
N TYR A 5 -4.01 17.54 -0.21
CA TYR A 5 -3.66 18.94 -0.39
C TYR A 5 -2.38 19.31 0.35
N ALA A 6 -2.19 18.85 1.59
CA ALA A 6 -0.94 19.02 2.34
C ALA A 6 0.27 18.45 1.59
N CYS A 7 0.11 17.31 0.90
CA CYS A 7 1.16 16.75 0.04
C CYS A 7 1.40 17.53 -1.27
N GLY A 8 0.69 18.63 -1.50
CA GLY A 8 0.83 19.47 -2.69
C GLY A 8 0.10 18.93 -3.91
N LEU A 9 -0.76 17.92 -3.76
CA LEU A 9 -1.47 17.26 -4.86
C LEU A 9 -2.88 17.81 -5.05
N ASN A 10 -3.32 17.89 -6.31
CA ASN A 10 -4.66 18.29 -6.72
C ASN A 10 -5.50 17.04 -7.09
N PRO A 11 -6.40 16.55 -6.21
CA PRO A 11 -7.20 15.37 -6.49
C PRO A 11 -8.19 15.55 -7.65
N GLU A 12 -8.54 16.79 -8.02
CA GLU A 12 -9.47 17.05 -9.12
C GLU A 12 -8.87 16.69 -10.49
N SER A 13 -7.55 16.74 -10.62
CA SER A 13 -6.83 16.39 -11.86
C SER A 13 -6.32 14.95 -11.90
N PHE A 14 -6.62 14.12 -10.89
CA PHE A 14 -6.09 12.74 -10.83
C PHE A 14 -6.63 11.85 -11.95
N ALA A 15 -7.86 12.07 -12.40
CA ALA A 15 -8.44 11.30 -13.51
C ALA A 15 -7.74 11.61 -14.83
N ALA A 16 -7.51 12.90 -15.14
CA ALA A 16 -6.85 13.33 -16.37
C ALA A 16 -5.36 12.93 -16.42
N THR A 17 -4.67 13.08 -15.28
CA THR A 17 -3.23 12.76 -15.16
C THR A 17 -2.95 11.29 -14.88
N GLU A 18 -4.00 10.52 -14.60
CA GLU A 18 -3.91 9.15 -14.10
C GLU A 18 -3.07 9.02 -12.81
N ALA A 19 -2.93 10.11 -12.03
CA ALA A 19 -2.22 10.11 -10.75
C ALA A 19 -2.84 9.18 -9.70
N ALA A 20 -4.14 8.89 -9.83
CA ALA A 20 -4.85 7.81 -9.15
C ALA A 20 -6.05 7.37 -10.00
N ILE A 21 -6.39 6.08 -9.95
CA ILE A 21 -7.60 5.51 -10.53
C ILE A 21 -8.60 5.26 -9.40
N VAL A 22 -9.73 5.96 -9.43
CA VAL A 22 -10.81 5.79 -8.45
C VAL A 22 -12.15 5.62 -9.15
N HIS A 23 -13.04 4.82 -8.55
CA HIS A 23 -14.33 4.46 -9.15
C HIS A 23 -15.19 5.69 -9.48
N ASN A 24 -15.25 6.67 -8.58
CA ASN A 24 -16.17 7.81 -8.69
C ASN A 24 -15.81 8.80 -9.81
N THR A 25 -14.57 8.78 -10.29
CA THR A 25 -14.11 9.64 -11.40
C THR A 25 -13.84 8.83 -12.66
N TRP A 26 -14.18 7.54 -12.65
CA TRP A 26 -14.05 6.70 -13.83
C TRP A 26 -15.12 7.07 -14.85
N ALA A 27 -14.77 7.16 -16.13
CA ALA A 27 -15.68 7.65 -17.18
C ALA A 27 -16.99 6.85 -17.28
N GLU A 28 -16.92 5.54 -17.03
CA GLU A 28 -18.07 4.65 -17.00
C GLU A 28 -18.06 3.81 -15.71
N PRO A 29 -18.56 4.34 -14.57
CA PRO A 29 -18.39 3.70 -13.25
C PRO A 29 -18.84 2.23 -13.21
N ASP A 30 -19.91 1.86 -13.93
CA ASP A 30 -20.38 0.48 -14.03
C ASP A 30 -19.37 -0.49 -14.69
N LYS A 31 -18.43 0.05 -15.45
CA LYS A 31 -17.33 -0.67 -16.11
C LYS A 31 -15.99 -0.50 -15.38
N PHE A 32 -15.99 0.01 -14.14
CA PHE A 32 -14.76 0.15 -13.37
C PHE A 32 -14.03 -1.21 -13.26
N PRO A 33 -12.75 -1.29 -13.66
CA PRO A 33 -12.09 -2.59 -13.76
C PRO A 33 -11.95 -3.25 -12.38
N LYS A 34 -12.42 -4.50 -12.30
CA LYS A 34 -12.29 -5.34 -11.10
C LYS A 34 -10.82 -5.47 -10.69
N MET A 35 -10.51 -5.31 -9.41
CA MET A 35 -9.17 -5.55 -8.84
C MET A 35 -8.06 -4.64 -9.37
N ILE A 36 -8.40 -3.50 -9.99
CA ILE A 36 -7.40 -2.52 -10.47
C ILE A 36 -6.76 -1.72 -9.34
N TRP A 37 -7.38 -1.66 -8.15
CA TRP A 37 -6.96 -0.81 -7.04
C TRP A 37 -5.49 -0.99 -6.65
N ALA A 38 -4.94 -2.21 -6.75
CA ALA A 38 -3.56 -2.49 -6.40
C ALA A 38 -2.55 -1.77 -7.32
N THR A 39 -2.93 -1.39 -8.54
CA THR A 39 -2.05 -0.58 -9.40
C THR A 39 -1.93 0.86 -8.93
N ASN A 40 -2.82 1.34 -8.05
CA ASN A 40 -2.68 2.67 -7.47
C ASN A 40 -1.43 2.80 -6.59
N TYR A 41 -0.97 1.73 -5.92
CA TYR A 41 0.23 1.79 -5.06
C TYR A 41 1.47 2.33 -5.80
N PHE A 42 1.47 2.25 -7.12
CA PHE A 42 2.58 2.63 -7.99
C PHE A 42 2.24 3.81 -8.92
N ARG A 43 1.16 4.53 -8.63
CA ARG A 43 0.80 5.78 -9.31
C ARG A 43 1.29 6.97 -8.51
N LEU A 44 1.35 8.14 -9.16
CA LEU A 44 1.92 9.36 -8.58
C LEU A 44 1.41 9.63 -7.18
N ALA A 45 0.09 9.59 -6.97
CA ALA A 45 -0.50 10.00 -5.71
C ALA A 45 -0.11 9.05 -4.56
N ALA A 46 -0.39 7.75 -4.68
CA ALA A 46 -0.06 6.81 -3.60
C ALA A 46 1.46 6.66 -3.42
N GLY A 47 2.20 6.53 -4.53
CA GLY A 47 3.66 6.42 -4.50
C GLY A 47 4.31 7.62 -3.80
N THR A 48 3.82 8.84 -4.06
CA THR A 48 4.28 10.06 -3.38
C THR A 48 3.85 10.08 -1.92
N ILE A 49 2.55 9.94 -1.63
CA ILE A 49 2.01 10.10 -0.26
C ILE A 49 2.62 9.08 0.70
N PHE A 50 2.76 7.81 0.31
CA PHE A 50 3.43 6.81 1.15
C PHE A 50 4.90 7.14 1.38
N THR A 51 5.60 7.63 0.35
CA THR A 51 7.00 8.06 0.49
C THR A 51 7.13 9.23 1.45
N LEU A 52 6.24 10.24 1.35
CA LEU A 52 6.21 11.37 2.29
C LEU A 52 5.88 10.91 3.71
N PHE A 53 4.90 10.02 3.86
CA PHE A 53 4.45 9.52 5.16
C PHE A 53 5.53 8.72 5.90
N PHE A 54 6.31 7.88 5.21
CA PHE A 54 7.29 7.01 5.86
C PHE A 54 8.72 7.56 5.83
N ALA A 55 9.10 8.34 4.81
CA ALA A 55 10.50 8.76 4.60
C ALA A 55 10.63 10.19 4.02
N GLY A 56 9.67 11.07 4.28
CA GLY A 56 9.70 12.46 3.82
C GLY A 56 10.94 13.23 4.29
N ARG A 57 11.50 12.94 5.48
CA ARG A 57 12.74 13.60 5.94
C ARG A 57 13.95 13.29 5.05
N ASP A 58 14.04 12.06 4.59
CA ASP A 58 15.17 11.58 3.80
C ASP A 58 15.03 11.97 2.33
N PHE A 59 13.84 11.77 1.75
CA PHE A 59 13.66 11.93 0.30
C PHE A 59 12.98 13.22 -0.13
N ALA A 60 12.28 13.91 0.78
CA ALA A 60 11.60 15.16 0.51
C ALA A 60 11.91 16.25 1.58
N PRO A 61 13.20 16.53 1.90
CA PRO A 61 13.56 17.44 2.98
C PRO A 61 13.05 18.88 2.80
N LYS A 62 12.76 19.32 1.57
CA LYS A 62 12.18 20.65 1.31
C LYS A 62 10.69 20.73 1.63
N CYS A 63 10.01 19.60 1.77
CA CYS A 63 8.58 19.56 2.03
C CYS A 63 8.32 19.79 3.53
N ILE A 64 8.16 21.06 3.91
CA ILE A 64 7.94 21.51 5.29
C ILE A 64 6.62 22.27 5.38
N ILE A 65 5.83 21.96 6.41
CA ILE A 65 4.58 22.64 6.78
C ILE A 65 4.67 23.00 8.27
N ASP A 66 4.35 24.24 8.62
CA ASP A 66 4.38 24.76 9.99
C ASP A 66 5.71 24.50 10.72
N GLY A 67 6.81 24.59 9.98
CA GLY A 67 8.17 24.37 10.50
C GLY A 67 8.56 22.91 10.75
N VAL A 68 7.70 21.94 10.42
CA VAL A 68 7.99 20.51 10.52
C VAL A 68 7.99 19.83 9.15
N ASN A 69 8.82 18.80 8.97
CA ASN A 69 8.81 18.03 7.72
C ASN A 69 7.44 17.34 7.52
N ILE A 70 7.01 17.22 6.27
CA ILE A 70 5.73 16.61 5.89
C ILE A 70 5.55 15.19 6.45
N GLN A 71 6.63 14.44 6.64
CA GLN A 71 6.59 13.13 7.30
C GLN A 71 6.02 13.24 8.72
N ASP A 72 6.62 14.10 9.54
CA ASP A 72 6.20 14.31 10.91
C ASP A 72 4.80 14.92 10.95
N TYR A 73 4.54 15.91 10.09
CA TYR A 73 3.20 16.51 9.97
C TYR A 73 2.11 15.46 9.73
N LEU A 74 2.27 14.59 8.73
CA LEU A 74 1.27 13.55 8.42
C LEU A 74 1.17 12.50 9.52
N GLN A 75 2.30 12.01 10.04
CA GLN A 75 2.31 11.01 11.09
C GLN A 75 1.69 11.56 12.38
N ASP A 76 2.07 12.77 12.82
CA ASP A 76 1.52 13.37 14.05
C ASP A 76 0.02 13.56 13.95
N HIS A 77 -0.49 14.07 12.83
CA HIS A 77 -1.94 14.22 12.67
C HIS A 77 -2.66 12.87 12.65
N PHE A 78 -2.10 11.84 12.00
CA PHE A 78 -2.67 10.50 11.99
C PHE A 78 -2.70 9.89 13.40
N VAL A 79 -1.56 9.85 14.09
CA VAL A 79 -1.47 9.23 15.43
C VAL A 79 -2.29 10.02 16.44
N ASN A 80 -2.35 11.35 16.37
CA ASN A 80 -3.14 12.17 17.28
C ASN A 80 -4.65 12.02 17.05
N ALA A 81 -5.10 11.75 15.83
CA ALA A 81 -6.49 11.41 15.56
C ALA A 81 -6.86 10.08 16.22
N CYS A 82 -6.01 9.06 16.09
CA CYS A 82 -6.18 7.78 16.79
C CYS A 82 -6.11 7.94 18.31
N ALA A 83 -5.19 8.77 18.81
CA ALA A 83 -5.07 9.12 20.23
C ALA A 83 -6.33 9.77 20.77
N HIS A 84 -6.91 10.69 19.99
CA HIS A 84 -8.15 11.35 20.36
C HIS A 84 -9.28 10.33 20.50
N LEU A 85 -9.44 9.44 19.52
CA LEU A 85 -10.41 8.35 19.60
C LEU A 85 -10.16 7.46 20.83
N ALA A 86 -8.91 7.06 21.06
CA ALA A 86 -8.54 6.24 22.22
C ALA A 86 -8.89 6.93 23.54
N ARG A 87 -8.61 8.23 23.67
CA ARG A 87 -8.97 9.03 24.84
C ARG A 87 -10.48 9.08 25.06
N ARG A 88 -11.28 9.26 24.00
CA ARG A 88 -12.74 9.29 24.10
C ARG A 88 -13.32 7.94 24.53
N ILE A 89 -12.71 6.84 24.10
CA ILE A 89 -13.07 5.48 24.51
C ILE A 89 -12.71 5.26 25.99
N HIS A 90 -11.52 5.70 26.42
CA HIS A 90 -11.11 5.68 27.82
C HIS A 90 -12.08 6.47 28.72
N GLU A 91 -12.42 7.70 28.32
CA GLU A 91 -13.31 8.60 29.07
C GLU A 91 -14.76 8.09 29.17
N ALA A 92 -15.18 7.15 28.30
CA ALA A 92 -16.50 6.51 28.42
C ALA A 92 -16.56 5.54 29.61
N GLY A 93 -15.44 4.92 29.99
CA GLY A 93 -15.30 4.09 31.18
C GLY A 93 -15.86 2.65 31.09
N ASP A 94 -16.65 2.33 30.06
CA ASP A 94 -17.29 1.03 29.87
C ASP A 94 -16.93 0.32 28.55
N LEU A 95 -16.06 0.93 27.73
CA LEU A 95 -15.68 0.41 26.41
C LEU A 95 -14.32 -0.29 26.38
N GLU A 96 -13.34 0.21 27.13
CA GLU A 96 -12.00 -0.39 27.19
C GLU A 96 -12.09 -1.80 27.80
N GLU A 97 -11.36 -2.74 27.22
CA GLU A 97 -11.26 -4.15 27.68
C GLU A 97 -12.59 -4.93 27.65
N GLN A 98 -13.73 -4.29 27.35
CA GLN A 98 -15.03 -4.94 27.13
C GLN A 98 -15.36 -5.05 25.64
N VAL A 99 -15.22 -3.95 24.91
CA VAL A 99 -15.55 -3.85 23.47
C VAL A 99 -14.29 -3.60 22.65
N VAL A 100 -13.42 -2.71 23.14
CA VAL A 100 -12.19 -2.31 22.45
C VAL A 100 -11.01 -2.87 23.21
N MET A 101 -10.38 -3.91 22.65
CA MET A 101 -9.27 -4.64 23.28
C MET A 101 -7.89 -4.20 22.78
N GLY A 102 -7.83 -3.49 21.66
CA GLY A 102 -6.56 -3.24 20.99
C GLY A 102 -6.64 -2.22 19.85
N TRP A 103 -5.47 -1.90 19.31
CA TRP A 103 -5.30 -0.95 18.22
C TRP A 103 -4.42 -1.55 17.15
N GLU A 104 -4.93 -1.60 15.92
CA GLU A 104 -4.15 -1.88 14.74
C GLU A 104 -3.61 -0.59 14.15
N SER A 105 -2.44 -0.63 13.50
CA SER A 105 -1.75 0.57 13.01
C SER A 105 -2.40 1.18 11.76
N LEU A 106 -1.72 1.10 10.62
CA LEU A 106 -2.23 1.56 9.34
C LEU A 106 -2.66 0.33 8.53
N ASN A 107 -3.83 0.41 7.90
CA ASN A 107 -4.27 -0.65 7.00
C ASN A 107 -3.38 -0.73 5.76
N GLU A 108 -2.87 -1.92 5.45
CA GLU A 108 -2.01 -2.24 4.31
C GLU A 108 -0.94 -1.17 4.05
N PRO A 109 -0.01 -0.95 5.00
CA PRO A 109 1.01 0.07 4.84
C PRO A 109 1.89 -0.27 3.63
N ASN A 110 2.25 0.72 2.82
CA ASN A 110 3.06 0.53 1.63
C ASN A 110 4.29 1.46 1.66
N LYS A 111 5.40 1.00 1.07
CA LYS A 111 6.66 1.76 1.06
C LYS A 111 6.69 2.91 0.03
N GLY A 112 5.68 3.01 -0.83
CA GLY A 112 5.71 3.95 -1.96
C GLY A 112 6.94 3.70 -2.83
N MET A 113 7.74 4.74 -3.07
CA MET A 113 8.96 4.65 -3.86
C MET A 113 10.19 4.23 -3.06
N ILE A 114 10.09 4.09 -1.74
CA ILE A 114 11.25 3.81 -0.87
C ILE A 114 11.90 2.48 -1.30
N GLY A 115 13.19 2.52 -1.57
CA GLY A 115 13.97 1.38 -2.06
C GLY A 115 13.90 1.12 -3.56
N TYR A 116 13.22 1.96 -4.36
CA TYR A 116 13.21 1.82 -5.82
C TYR A 116 14.62 1.92 -6.38
N THR A 117 15.02 0.89 -7.13
CA THR A 117 16.32 0.80 -7.81
C THR A 117 16.37 1.62 -9.09
N ASP A 118 15.26 1.72 -9.81
CA ASP A 118 15.15 2.47 -11.06
C ASP A 118 13.71 2.94 -11.29
N LEU A 119 13.50 4.26 -11.32
CA LEU A 119 12.20 4.90 -11.51
C LEU A 119 11.61 4.71 -12.93
N SER A 120 12.44 4.33 -13.90
CA SER A 120 12.04 4.20 -15.31
C SER A 120 11.60 2.79 -15.69
N VAL A 121 11.52 1.86 -14.74
CA VAL A 121 11.02 0.51 -14.97
C VAL A 121 9.90 0.21 -13.97
N ILE A 122 9.03 -0.73 -14.32
CA ILE A 122 8.07 -1.28 -13.36
C ILE A 122 8.82 -2.39 -12.60
N PRO A 123 9.00 -2.29 -11.27
CA PRO A 123 9.68 -3.31 -10.48
C PRO A 123 9.09 -4.71 -10.69
N LYS A 124 9.96 -5.72 -10.73
CA LYS A 124 9.56 -7.11 -11.01
C LYS A 124 8.74 -7.69 -9.88
N GLU A 125 9.06 -7.27 -8.66
CA GLU A 125 8.39 -7.61 -7.41
C GLU A 125 6.96 -7.07 -7.32
N HIS A 126 6.51 -6.20 -8.23
CA HIS A 126 5.10 -5.76 -8.29
C HIS A 126 4.22 -6.87 -8.87
N PRO A 127 3.51 -7.64 -8.04
CA PRO A 127 2.87 -8.86 -8.51
C PRO A 127 1.49 -8.58 -9.13
N LEU A 128 0.90 -7.42 -8.79
CA LEU A 128 -0.45 -7.02 -9.18
C LEU A 128 -0.36 -5.88 -10.20
N LYS A 129 -0.53 -6.22 -11.48
CA LYS A 129 -0.58 -5.25 -12.60
C LYS A 129 -1.86 -5.47 -13.38
N LYS A 130 -2.67 -4.43 -13.55
CA LYS A 130 -3.96 -4.49 -14.25
C LYS A 130 -4.35 -3.11 -14.79
N GLY A 131 -4.93 -3.07 -15.99
CA GLY A 131 -5.19 -1.82 -16.69
C GLY A 131 -3.88 -1.11 -17.07
N THR A 132 -3.91 0.21 -17.16
CA THR A 132 -2.69 1.02 -17.31
C THR A 132 -1.80 0.86 -16.07
N CYS A 133 -0.50 0.64 -16.30
CA CYS A 133 0.49 0.46 -15.24
C CYS A 133 1.75 1.27 -15.59
N PRO A 134 1.83 2.55 -15.18
CA PRO A 134 2.97 3.40 -15.48
C PRO A 134 4.20 3.06 -14.63
N THR A 135 5.38 3.36 -15.15
CA THR A 135 6.61 3.53 -14.36
C THR A 135 6.50 4.81 -13.52
N MET A 136 7.17 4.90 -12.37
CA MET A 136 7.14 6.14 -11.58
C MET A 136 7.63 7.34 -12.39
N TRP A 137 8.60 7.15 -13.27
CA TRP A 137 9.05 8.18 -14.20
C TRP A 137 7.91 8.70 -15.10
N GLN A 138 7.15 7.81 -15.74
CA GLN A 138 5.97 8.21 -16.51
C GLN A 138 4.95 8.94 -15.64
N THR A 139 4.76 8.53 -14.39
CA THR A 139 3.84 9.25 -13.47
C THR A 139 4.30 10.68 -13.16
N PHE A 140 5.60 10.96 -13.16
CA PHE A 140 6.12 12.32 -12.96
C PHE A 140 5.81 13.20 -14.18
N LEU A 141 5.94 12.63 -15.38
CA LEU A 141 5.61 13.29 -16.63
C LEU A 141 4.10 13.57 -16.74
N THR A 142 3.25 12.54 -16.59
CA THR A 142 1.79 12.72 -16.66
C THR A 142 1.26 13.59 -15.52
N GLY A 143 1.88 13.51 -14.35
CA GLY A 143 1.58 14.40 -13.22
C GLY A 143 1.84 15.87 -13.49
N MET A 144 2.70 16.20 -14.44
CA MET A 144 2.98 17.56 -14.90
C MET A 144 2.41 17.82 -16.30
N GLY A 145 1.37 17.10 -16.70
CA GLY A 145 0.60 17.38 -17.91
C GLY A 145 1.20 16.86 -19.22
N ARG A 146 2.29 16.09 -19.19
CA ARG A 146 2.87 15.48 -20.41
C ARG A 146 2.16 14.19 -20.78
N ALA A 147 1.96 13.97 -22.07
CA ALA A 147 1.43 12.71 -22.57
C ALA A 147 2.50 11.61 -22.51
N CYS A 148 2.10 10.38 -22.15
CA CYS A 148 2.99 9.21 -22.09
C CYS A 148 2.30 7.96 -22.62
N GLU A 149 2.98 7.18 -23.46
CA GLU A 149 2.56 5.81 -23.73
C GLU A 149 2.87 4.92 -22.52
N VAL A 150 1.85 4.26 -22.00
CA VAL A 150 1.93 3.42 -20.80
C VAL A 150 1.49 2.01 -21.12
N ASP A 151 2.18 1.03 -20.55
CA ASP A 151 1.85 -0.38 -20.71
C ASP A 151 0.49 -0.70 -20.08
N THR A 152 -0.32 -1.46 -20.81
CA THR A 152 -1.56 -2.03 -20.30
C THR A 152 -1.39 -3.51 -19.96
N TRP A 153 -2.03 -3.94 -18.89
CA TRP A 153 -1.89 -5.27 -18.31
C TRP A 153 -3.25 -5.88 -17.98
N ASP A 154 -3.33 -7.21 -18.00
CA ASP A 154 -4.42 -7.95 -17.39
C ASP A 154 -3.88 -9.11 -16.55
N MET A 155 -4.76 -9.71 -15.75
CA MET A 155 -4.43 -10.76 -14.79
C MET A 155 -5.03 -12.09 -15.24
N GLY A 156 -4.16 -13.04 -15.58
CA GLY A 156 -4.54 -14.42 -15.89
C GLY A 156 -4.25 -15.38 -14.73
N GLY A 157 -4.49 -16.68 -14.95
CA GLY A 157 -4.28 -17.72 -13.94
C GLY A 157 -2.81 -17.93 -13.51
N LEU A 158 -1.85 -17.46 -14.31
CA LEU A 158 -0.40 -17.54 -14.02
C LEU A 158 0.20 -16.19 -13.62
N GLY A 159 -0.63 -15.18 -13.39
CA GLY A 159 -0.20 -13.83 -13.01
C GLY A 159 -0.48 -12.77 -14.08
N ALA A 160 0.14 -11.60 -13.89
CA ALA A 160 -0.03 -10.46 -14.78
C ALA A 160 0.68 -10.68 -16.13
N TYR A 161 0.03 -10.27 -17.21
CA TYR A 161 0.63 -10.22 -18.55
C TYR A 161 0.29 -8.91 -19.25
N LYS A 162 1.23 -8.42 -20.07
CA LYS A 162 1.04 -7.20 -20.85
C LYS A 162 0.04 -7.46 -21.99
N THR A 163 -0.96 -6.61 -22.11
CA THR A 163 -1.99 -6.67 -23.16
C THR A 163 -1.75 -5.65 -24.28
N GLY A 164 -0.98 -4.60 -24.02
CA GLY A 164 -0.64 -3.60 -25.04
C GLY A 164 -0.02 -2.34 -24.45
N THR A 165 -0.26 -1.22 -25.12
CA THR A 165 0.08 0.12 -24.67
C THR A 165 -1.12 1.05 -24.87
N THR A 166 -1.18 2.14 -24.10
CA THR A 166 -2.21 3.17 -24.23
C THR A 166 -1.58 4.53 -23.96
N LEU A 167 -1.95 5.53 -24.76
CA LEU A 167 -1.55 6.91 -24.54
C LEU A 167 -2.39 7.51 -23.41
N ILE A 168 -1.72 7.92 -22.33
CA ILE A 168 -2.31 8.78 -21.30
C ILE A 168 -1.95 10.22 -21.68
N ASP A 169 -2.96 11.04 -21.95
CA ASP A 169 -2.79 12.46 -22.29
C ASP A 169 -3.59 13.35 -21.33
N PRO A 170 -2.93 13.98 -20.34
CA PRO A 170 -3.58 14.90 -19.42
C PRO A 170 -4.00 16.22 -20.07
N ARG A 171 -3.59 16.50 -21.31
CA ARG A 171 -3.88 17.75 -22.05
C ARG A 171 -3.53 19.02 -21.27
N GLY A 172 -2.39 18.98 -20.58
CA GLY A 172 -1.90 20.09 -19.76
C GLY A 172 -2.47 20.16 -18.35
N GLU A 173 -3.38 19.27 -17.95
CA GLU A 173 -3.77 19.16 -16.53
C GLU A 173 -2.60 18.69 -15.67
N VAL A 174 -2.52 19.24 -14.45
CA VAL A 174 -1.40 19.01 -13.52
C VAL A 174 -1.93 18.42 -12.22
N ALA A 175 -1.31 17.34 -11.77
CA ALA A 175 -1.69 16.60 -10.55
C ALA A 175 -1.22 17.30 -9.27
N TRP A 176 -0.46 18.37 -9.39
CA TRP A 176 0.02 19.22 -8.30
C TRP A 176 -0.86 20.45 -8.16
N LEU A 177 -0.99 20.96 -6.94
CA LEU A 177 -1.74 22.20 -6.68
C LEU A 177 -1.12 23.37 -7.44
N PRO A 178 -1.95 24.32 -7.92
CA PRO A 178 -1.45 25.49 -8.62
C PRO A 178 -0.60 26.38 -7.70
N LYS A 179 0.28 27.18 -8.29
CA LYS A 179 1.23 28.04 -7.56
C LYS A 179 0.55 29.02 -6.59
N ASP A 180 -0.64 29.48 -6.93
CA ASP A 180 -1.46 30.43 -6.19
C ASP A 180 -2.53 29.76 -5.33
N TYR A 181 -2.44 28.44 -5.09
CA TYR A 181 -3.37 27.73 -4.22
C TYR A 181 -3.38 28.32 -2.81
N ASP A 182 -4.57 28.65 -2.32
CA ASP A 182 -4.76 29.25 -1.00
C ASP A 182 -4.85 28.17 0.10
N ASP A 183 -3.74 27.96 0.80
CA ASP A 183 -3.68 27.08 1.97
C ASP A 183 -4.42 27.65 3.21
N SER A 184 -4.89 28.92 3.19
CA SER A 184 -5.58 29.54 4.34
C SER A 184 -6.82 28.77 4.79
N LYS A 185 -7.46 28.05 3.85
CA LYS A 185 -8.56 27.12 4.11
C LYS A 185 -8.24 26.09 5.20
N TYR A 186 -7.00 25.64 5.28
CA TYR A 186 -6.56 24.65 6.25
C TYR A 186 -5.72 25.24 7.39
N GLY A 187 -5.32 26.51 7.28
CA GLY A 187 -4.63 27.26 8.35
C GLY A 187 -3.15 26.93 8.53
N TRP A 188 -2.57 26.08 7.69
CA TRP A 188 -1.13 25.76 7.71
C TRP A 188 -0.31 26.70 6.84
N LYS A 189 1.01 26.71 7.03
CA LYS A 189 1.96 27.49 6.23
C LYS A 189 3.06 26.59 5.66
N ARG A 190 3.27 26.66 4.35
CA ARG A 190 4.39 25.98 3.69
C ARG A 190 5.68 26.77 3.85
N ASP A 191 6.77 26.05 3.96
CA ASP A 191 8.09 26.64 3.83
C ASP A 191 8.29 27.22 2.42
N PRO A 192 8.93 28.40 2.26
CA PRO A 192 9.19 28.99 0.95
C PRO A 192 9.98 28.09 -0.01
N GLY A 193 10.72 27.10 0.50
CA GLY A 193 11.43 26.10 -0.27
C GLY A 193 10.53 25.01 -0.89
N TRP A 194 9.27 24.91 -0.47
CA TRP A 194 8.26 24.04 -1.10
C TRP A 194 7.41 24.85 -2.07
N VAL A 195 7.79 24.85 -3.34
CA VAL A 195 7.11 25.60 -4.39
C VAL A 195 5.89 24.82 -4.90
N LEU A 196 4.70 25.42 -4.87
CA LEU A 196 3.50 24.84 -5.50
C LEU A 196 3.48 25.09 -7.01
N GLY A 197 2.71 24.28 -7.74
CA GLY A 197 2.68 24.26 -9.21
C GLY A 197 3.80 23.44 -9.86
N GLU A 198 4.68 22.86 -9.04
CA GLU A 198 5.83 22.07 -9.50
C GLU A 198 5.84 20.68 -8.86
N CYS A 199 6.38 19.70 -9.58
CA CYS A 199 6.61 18.37 -9.04
C CYS A 199 7.67 18.42 -7.93
N ILE A 200 7.33 17.95 -6.74
CA ILE A 200 8.28 17.97 -5.61
C ILE A 200 9.55 17.16 -5.92
N TRP A 201 9.46 16.12 -6.75
CA TRP A 201 10.63 15.33 -7.13
C TRP A 201 11.56 16.08 -8.09
N ALA A 202 11.02 16.98 -8.93
CA ALA A 202 11.85 17.92 -9.70
C ALA A 202 12.57 18.91 -8.78
N GLN A 203 11.88 19.44 -7.76
CA GLN A 203 12.48 20.33 -6.75
C GLN A 203 13.62 19.67 -5.98
N HIS A 204 13.64 18.33 -5.88
CA HIS A 204 14.72 17.55 -5.27
C HIS A 204 15.78 17.06 -6.29
N GLY A 205 15.69 17.52 -7.54
CA GLY A 205 16.65 17.21 -8.60
C GLY A 205 16.60 15.76 -9.06
N VAL A 206 15.44 15.11 -8.94
CA VAL A 206 15.24 13.74 -9.46
C VAL A 206 15.13 13.76 -10.98
N TRP A 207 14.54 14.81 -11.54
CA TRP A 207 14.39 15.01 -12.98
C TRP A 207 14.33 16.49 -13.34
N ASP A 208 14.60 16.80 -14.61
CA ASP A 208 14.54 18.15 -15.18
C ASP A 208 13.23 18.34 -15.98
N PRO A 209 12.33 19.24 -15.54
CA PRO A 209 11.08 19.54 -16.25
C PRO A 209 11.25 20.40 -17.50
N CYS A 210 12.39 21.05 -17.72
CA CYS A 210 12.63 21.82 -18.94
C CYS A 210 13.01 20.91 -20.12
N THR A 211 13.68 19.79 -19.83
CA THR A 211 14.17 18.85 -20.85
C THR A 211 13.51 17.48 -20.79
N ASP A 212 12.54 17.29 -19.88
CA ASP A 212 11.89 16.01 -19.58
C ASP A 212 12.89 14.86 -19.41
N THR A 213 13.93 15.10 -18.61
CA THR A 213 15.05 14.17 -18.42
C THR A 213 15.09 13.65 -16.99
N LEU A 214 15.05 12.32 -16.83
CA LEU A 214 15.26 11.67 -15.54
C LEU A 214 16.75 11.74 -15.15
N LEU A 215 17.07 12.48 -14.09
CA LEU A 215 18.44 12.76 -13.66
C LEU A 215 18.97 11.73 -12.65
N LYS A 216 18.10 11.25 -11.75
CA LYS A 216 18.47 10.30 -10.67
C LYS A 216 17.51 9.13 -10.64
N ARG A 217 17.84 8.09 -11.41
CA ARG A 217 17.00 6.88 -11.57
C ARG A 217 16.81 6.12 -10.26
N ASP A 218 17.82 6.12 -9.39
CA ASP A 218 17.93 5.36 -8.15
C ASP A 218 17.80 6.24 -6.89
N TYR A 219 17.18 7.43 -7.02
CA TYR A 219 17.08 8.42 -5.93
C TYR A 219 16.56 7.84 -4.59
N PHE A 220 15.66 6.86 -4.66
CA PHE A 220 15.03 6.24 -3.49
C PHE A 220 15.71 4.93 -3.05
N HIS A 221 16.75 4.46 -3.75
CA HIS A 221 17.34 3.14 -3.57
C HIS A 221 18.09 3.00 -2.23
N ARG A 222 18.67 4.11 -1.74
CA ARG A 222 19.56 4.12 -0.59
C ARG A 222 19.13 5.17 0.42
N LYS A 223 19.32 4.87 1.70
CA LYS A 223 19.13 5.84 2.77
C LYS A 223 20.18 6.95 2.64
N PRO A 224 19.80 8.23 2.46
CA PRO A 224 20.75 9.32 2.21
C PRO A 224 21.79 9.48 3.33
N SER A 225 21.39 9.28 4.59
CA SER A 225 22.27 9.50 5.73
C SER A 225 23.33 8.40 5.95
N THR A 226 23.12 7.19 5.40
CA THR A 226 24.02 6.03 5.64
C THR A 226 24.54 5.38 4.37
N GLY A 227 23.95 5.66 3.20
CA GLY A 227 24.24 4.98 1.93
C GLY A 227 23.74 3.53 1.87
N LYS A 228 23.09 3.03 2.92
CA LYS A 228 22.60 1.65 3.00
C LYS A 228 21.47 1.43 1.99
N THR A 229 21.54 0.34 1.24
CA THR A 229 20.48 -0.09 0.33
C THR A 229 19.20 -0.35 1.12
N ILE A 230 18.08 0.14 0.61
CA ILE A 230 16.77 -0.10 1.20
C ILE A 230 16.05 -1.17 0.39
N ASP A 231 16.11 -2.41 0.87
CA ASP A 231 15.24 -3.48 0.42
C ASP A 231 13.96 -3.52 1.30
N TYR A 232 13.11 -4.52 1.07
CA TYR A 232 11.88 -4.63 1.85
C TYR A 232 12.11 -4.84 3.36
N PRO A 233 12.97 -5.78 3.78
CA PRO A 233 13.37 -5.91 5.17
C PRO A 233 13.92 -4.61 5.77
N GLU A 234 14.73 -3.86 5.02
CA GLU A 234 15.24 -2.59 5.53
C GLU A 234 14.13 -1.57 5.74
N PHE A 235 13.18 -1.45 4.81
CA PHE A 235 12.02 -0.59 4.98
C PHE A 235 11.22 -0.96 6.24
N THR A 236 10.91 -2.26 6.41
CA THR A 236 10.10 -2.69 7.57
C THR A 236 10.86 -2.52 8.88
N ASN A 237 12.17 -2.76 8.91
CA ASN A 237 12.99 -2.63 10.12
C ASN A 237 13.35 -1.18 10.49
N THR A 238 13.23 -0.23 9.56
CA THR A 238 13.58 1.18 9.79
C THR A 238 12.35 2.07 9.76
N TYR A 239 11.92 2.54 8.59
CA TYR A 239 10.86 3.53 8.43
C TYR A 239 9.51 3.08 9.00
N PHE A 240 9.14 1.81 8.77
CA PHE A 240 7.91 1.28 9.37
C PHE A 240 8.02 1.17 10.89
N MET A 241 9.12 0.65 11.44
CA MET A 241 9.30 0.55 12.89
C MET A 241 9.37 1.92 13.57
N GLU A 242 9.93 2.95 12.93
CA GLU A 242 9.87 4.33 13.43
C GLU A 242 8.43 4.81 13.61
N PHE A 243 7.57 4.59 12.60
CA PHE A 243 6.14 4.89 12.68
C PHE A 243 5.43 4.02 13.73
N TRP A 244 5.66 2.71 13.73
CA TRP A 244 5.06 1.75 14.66
C TRP A 244 5.30 2.13 16.11
N ARG A 245 6.54 2.48 16.47
CA ARG A 245 6.90 2.93 17.82
C ARG A 245 6.16 4.21 18.20
N LYS A 246 6.06 5.17 17.27
CA LYS A 246 5.30 6.41 17.48
C LYS A 246 3.81 6.11 17.74
N TYR A 247 3.19 5.31 16.88
CA TYR A 247 1.80 4.89 17.00
C TYR A 247 1.53 4.15 18.32
N SER A 248 2.34 3.13 18.62
CA SER A 248 2.19 2.30 19.82
C SER A 248 2.31 3.10 21.11
N ARG A 249 3.27 4.03 21.21
CA ARG A 249 3.42 4.91 22.37
C ARG A 249 2.19 5.78 22.59
N VAL A 250 1.62 6.33 21.52
CA VAL A 250 0.47 7.23 21.59
C VAL A 250 -0.80 6.48 22.01
N CYS A 251 -1.08 5.32 21.41
CA CYS A 251 -2.22 4.47 21.81
C CYS A 251 -2.12 4.06 23.28
N ARG A 252 -0.95 3.61 23.73
CA ARG A 252 -0.73 3.21 25.13
C ARG A 252 -0.71 4.35 26.12
N GLY A 253 -0.43 5.57 25.66
CA GLY A 253 -0.60 6.77 26.46
C GLY A 253 -2.05 6.98 26.91
N GLN A 254 -3.03 6.46 26.16
CA GLN A 254 -4.46 6.55 26.48
C GLN A 254 -5.02 5.22 27.02
N HIS A 255 -4.79 4.12 26.31
CA HIS A 255 -5.29 2.79 26.64
C HIS A 255 -4.10 1.90 27.05
N LYS A 256 -3.68 1.98 28.32
CA LYS A 256 -2.42 1.36 28.83
C LYS A 256 -2.30 -0.13 28.57
N ASN A 257 -3.41 -0.85 28.63
CA ASN A 257 -3.45 -2.31 28.58
C ASN A 257 -3.73 -2.89 27.20
N CYS A 258 -3.89 -2.05 26.17
CA CYS A 258 -4.33 -2.48 24.86
C CYS A 258 -3.38 -3.50 24.21
N ILE A 259 -3.96 -4.41 23.43
CA ILE A 259 -3.21 -5.24 22.50
C ILE A 259 -2.80 -4.37 21.30
N MET A 260 -1.51 -4.33 20.99
CA MET A 260 -1.02 -3.68 19.77
C MET A 260 -1.05 -4.69 18.62
N LEU A 261 -1.89 -4.45 17.62
CA LEU A 261 -2.05 -5.34 16.45
C LEU A 261 -1.06 -4.89 15.36
N LEU A 262 0.00 -5.68 15.14
CA LEU A 262 1.12 -5.37 14.25
C LEU A 262 0.76 -5.69 12.79
N GLN A 263 0.05 -4.74 12.17
CA GLN A 263 -0.19 -4.76 10.73
C GLN A 263 1.01 -4.15 10.00
N TYR A 264 1.81 -5.02 9.39
CA TYR A 264 2.93 -4.68 8.53
C TYR A 264 2.48 -4.73 7.06
N PRO A 265 3.31 -4.29 6.10
CA PRO A 265 2.92 -4.32 4.71
C PRO A 265 2.54 -5.71 4.21
N THR A 266 1.46 -5.80 3.45
CA THR A 266 0.91 -7.10 3.03
C THR A 266 1.86 -7.83 2.08
N LEU A 267 1.83 -9.17 2.12
CA LEU A 267 2.66 -10.08 1.33
C LEU A 267 4.18 -10.01 1.59
N GLU A 268 4.62 -9.20 2.55
CA GLU A 268 6.02 -8.85 2.72
C GLU A 268 6.61 -9.39 4.02
N LEU A 269 7.92 -9.27 4.24
CA LEU A 269 8.49 -9.80 5.49
C LEU A 269 8.11 -8.88 6.66
N PRO A 270 7.56 -9.41 7.77
CA PRO A 270 7.33 -8.59 8.96
C PRO A 270 8.65 -8.03 9.50
N PRO A 271 8.65 -7.00 10.35
CA PRO A 271 9.87 -6.49 10.94
C PRO A 271 10.55 -7.58 11.79
N LEU A 272 11.89 -7.58 11.81
CA LEU A 272 12.70 -8.46 12.64
C LEU A 272 12.89 -7.80 14.00
N ILE A 273 11.97 -8.08 14.92
CA ILE A 273 11.91 -7.53 16.27
C ILE A 273 12.02 -8.58 17.37
N LYS A 274 12.00 -9.88 17.04
CA LYS A 274 12.13 -10.96 18.01
C LYS A 274 13.34 -10.77 18.93
N GLY A 275 13.11 -10.78 20.23
CA GLY A 275 14.11 -10.58 21.27
C GLY A 275 14.63 -9.15 21.42
N THR A 276 14.07 -8.16 20.71
CA THR A 276 14.36 -6.74 20.91
C THR A 276 13.36 -6.11 21.89
N GLU A 277 13.52 -4.84 22.21
CA GLU A 277 12.54 -4.07 23.01
C GLU A 277 11.17 -3.93 22.34
N ASP A 278 11.11 -4.11 21.02
CA ASP A 278 9.86 -4.08 20.24
C ASP A 278 9.15 -5.45 20.22
N ASP A 279 9.78 -6.54 20.71
CA ASP A 279 9.16 -7.86 20.95
C ASP A 279 8.22 -7.80 22.16
N ASP A 280 7.11 -7.12 21.94
CA ASP A 280 6.22 -6.67 22.98
C ASP A 280 5.24 -7.77 23.42
N PRO A 281 5.21 -8.15 24.71
CA PRO A 281 4.35 -9.24 25.18
C PRO A 281 2.84 -8.96 25.08
N ARG A 282 2.44 -7.71 24.80
CA ARG A 282 1.05 -7.32 24.53
C ARG A 282 0.86 -6.88 23.08
N MET A 283 1.55 -7.55 22.17
CA MET A 283 1.37 -7.43 20.74
C MET A 283 0.64 -8.66 20.19
N ALA A 284 -0.05 -8.49 19.07
CA ALA A 284 -0.51 -9.58 18.22
C ALA A 284 0.08 -9.41 16.82
N PHE A 285 0.53 -10.51 16.24
CA PHE A 285 1.00 -10.57 14.86
C PHE A 285 -0.21 -10.63 13.93
N THR A 286 -0.38 -9.64 13.04
CA THR A 286 -1.58 -9.52 12.19
C THR A 286 -1.29 -9.58 10.69
N PRO A 287 -1.03 -10.77 10.13
CA PRO A 287 -0.93 -10.92 8.69
C PRO A 287 -2.31 -10.82 8.04
N HIS A 288 -2.31 -10.37 6.79
CA HIS A 288 -3.47 -10.48 5.90
C HIS A 288 -3.33 -11.69 5.02
N PHE A 289 -4.45 -12.33 4.69
CA PHE A 289 -4.40 -13.47 3.78
C PHE A 289 -5.63 -13.58 2.88
N TYR A 290 -5.36 -13.68 1.59
CA TYR A 290 -6.35 -13.90 0.55
C TYR A 290 -5.87 -14.99 -0.39
N ASP A 291 -6.79 -15.83 -0.88
CA ASP A 291 -6.48 -16.68 -2.01
C ASP A 291 -6.30 -15.84 -3.28
N GLY A 292 -5.05 -15.65 -3.71
CA GLY A 292 -4.71 -14.70 -4.77
C GLY A 292 -5.40 -14.98 -6.10
N ILE A 293 -5.59 -16.24 -6.48
CA ILE A 293 -6.28 -16.60 -7.73
C ILE A 293 -7.77 -16.26 -7.64
N THR A 294 -8.45 -16.66 -6.57
CA THR A 294 -9.87 -16.33 -6.37
C THR A 294 -10.07 -14.82 -6.27
N LEU A 295 -9.19 -14.12 -5.55
CA LEU A 295 -9.26 -12.68 -5.38
C LEU A 295 -9.13 -11.94 -6.73
N MET A 296 -8.14 -12.31 -7.55
CA MET A 296 -7.85 -11.61 -8.80
C MET A 296 -8.81 -11.94 -9.94
N THR A 297 -9.29 -13.19 -10.01
CA THR A 297 -10.23 -13.64 -11.05
C THR A 297 -11.69 -13.44 -10.67
N LYS A 298 -11.97 -13.22 -9.38
CA LYS A 298 -13.33 -13.28 -8.81
C LYS A 298 -14.06 -14.57 -9.20
N HIS A 299 -13.33 -15.67 -9.19
CA HIS A 299 -13.86 -16.99 -9.49
C HIS A 299 -13.22 -18.02 -8.57
N TRP A 300 -14.05 -18.83 -7.92
CA TRP A 300 -13.56 -19.95 -7.13
C TRP A 300 -13.28 -21.14 -8.04
N ASN A 301 -12.02 -21.57 -8.11
CA ASN A 301 -11.62 -22.76 -8.88
C ASN A 301 -11.35 -23.96 -7.95
N SER A 302 -12.23 -24.97 -7.99
CA SER A 302 -12.09 -26.20 -7.21
C SER A 302 -11.15 -27.24 -7.81
N THR A 303 -10.71 -27.04 -9.05
CA THR A 303 -9.90 -28.01 -9.80
C THR A 303 -8.42 -27.70 -9.71
N TRP A 304 -8.04 -26.42 -9.69
CA TRP A 304 -6.65 -26.03 -9.53
C TRP A 304 -6.48 -24.69 -8.82
N ASN A 305 -5.32 -24.50 -8.17
CA ASN A 305 -4.90 -23.24 -7.55
C ASN A 305 -3.36 -23.11 -7.58
N VAL A 306 -2.80 -22.02 -7.06
CA VAL A 306 -1.37 -21.70 -7.03
C VAL A 306 -0.95 -21.31 -5.61
N ASP A 307 0.21 -21.81 -5.15
CA ASP A 307 0.86 -21.32 -3.93
C ASP A 307 1.46 -19.92 -4.18
N VAL A 308 0.61 -18.89 -4.16
CA VAL A 308 1.00 -17.50 -4.47
C VAL A 308 2.06 -17.01 -3.49
N ILE A 309 1.90 -17.27 -2.18
CA ILE A 309 2.92 -16.90 -1.19
C ILE A 309 4.24 -17.60 -1.48
N GLY A 310 4.22 -18.91 -1.76
CA GLY A 310 5.43 -19.66 -2.11
C GLY A 310 6.14 -19.09 -3.36
N VAL A 311 5.39 -18.68 -4.39
CA VAL A 311 5.96 -18.02 -5.58
C VAL A 311 6.61 -16.69 -5.19
N LEU A 312 5.90 -15.83 -4.45
CA LEU A 312 6.42 -14.52 -4.03
C LEU A 312 7.64 -14.63 -3.10
N ARG A 313 7.76 -15.73 -2.36
CA ARG A 313 8.89 -16.01 -1.46
C ARG A 313 10.01 -16.81 -2.12
N GLY A 314 9.93 -17.07 -3.42
CA GLY A 314 10.97 -17.81 -4.14
C GLY A 314 11.10 -19.28 -3.72
N LYS A 315 10.03 -19.88 -3.16
CA LYS A 315 9.99 -21.31 -2.76
C LYS A 315 10.17 -22.26 -3.94
N TYR A 316 9.87 -21.80 -5.15
CA TYR A 316 9.84 -22.61 -6.36
C TYR A 316 10.88 -22.13 -7.39
N LEU A 317 11.59 -23.09 -8.01
CA LEU A 317 12.51 -22.82 -9.12
C LEU A 317 11.79 -22.25 -10.35
N HIS A 318 10.52 -22.60 -10.53
CA HIS A 318 9.66 -22.09 -11.60
C HIS A 318 8.19 -22.05 -11.12
N PRO A 319 7.39 -21.01 -11.45
CA PRO A 319 6.01 -20.87 -10.97
C PRO A 319 5.09 -22.05 -11.26
N VAL A 320 5.36 -22.83 -12.31
CA VAL A 320 4.59 -24.05 -12.66
C VAL A 320 4.55 -25.07 -11.52
N PHE A 321 5.61 -25.13 -10.69
CA PHE A 321 5.68 -26.05 -9.55
C PHE A 321 4.82 -25.61 -8.37
N ALA A 322 4.28 -24.39 -8.41
CA ALA A 322 3.34 -23.88 -7.42
C ALA A 322 1.88 -24.30 -7.70
N ILE A 323 1.59 -24.90 -8.87
CA ILE A 323 0.24 -25.35 -9.25
C ILE A 323 -0.18 -26.53 -8.38
N LYS A 324 -1.42 -26.48 -7.88
CA LYS A 324 -2.06 -27.50 -7.05
C LYS A 324 -3.30 -27.99 -7.75
N LEU A 325 -3.46 -29.30 -7.89
CA LEU A 325 -4.56 -29.93 -8.62
C LEU A 325 -5.45 -30.74 -7.66
N GLY A 326 -6.75 -30.48 -7.71
CA GLY A 326 -7.77 -31.09 -6.87
C GLY A 326 -7.96 -30.42 -5.52
N GLU A 327 -9.18 -30.49 -4.99
CA GLU A 327 -9.59 -29.77 -3.77
C GLU A 327 -8.69 -30.07 -2.57
N THR A 328 -8.29 -31.33 -2.37
CA THR A 328 -7.38 -31.72 -1.27
C THR A 328 -6.03 -31.00 -1.37
N ALA A 329 -5.45 -30.91 -2.57
CA ALA A 329 -4.18 -30.23 -2.77
C ALA A 329 -4.31 -28.71 -2.57
N ILE A 330 -5.44 -28.14 -2.97
CA ILE A 330 -5.76 -26.72 -2.76
C ILE A 330 -5.91 -26.43 -1.26
N ARG A 331 -6.67 -27.25 -0.52
CA ARG A 331 -6.80 -27.15 0.95
C ARG A 331 -5.45 -27.23 1.65
N ASN A 332 -4.63 -28.23 1.29
CA ASN A 332 -3.30 -28.38 1.87
C ASN A 332 -2.40 -27.18 1.56
N CYS A 333 -2.49 -26.63 0.34
CA CYS A 333 -1.78 -25.43 -0.04
C CYS A 333 -2.16 -24.21 0.80
N LEU A 334 -3.46 -23.94 0.97
CA LEU A 334 -3.93 -22.82 1.81
C LEU A 334 -3.48 -23.00 3.27
N LYS A 335 -3.57 -24.23 3.79
CA LYS A 335 -3.06 -24.59 5.13
C LYS A 335 -1.56 -24.34 5.25
N GLU A 336 -0.76 -24.76 4.28
CA GLU A 336 0.69 -24.55 4.23
C GLU A 336 1.04 -23.05 4.18
N GLN A 337 0.30 -22.26 3.39
CA GLN A 337 0.48 -20.82 3.29
C GLN A 337 0.20 -20.11 4.63
N LEU A 338 -0.88 -20.48 5.32
CA LEU A 338 -1.20 -19.97 6.66
C LEU A 338 -0.14 -20.38 7.70
N ALA A 339 0.31 -21.65 7.65
CA ALA A 339 1.39 -22.13 8.51
C ALA A 339 2.69 -21.38 8.26
N PHE A 340 3.02 -21.09 6.98
CA PHE A 340 4.18 -20.32 6.59
C PHE A 340 4.11 -18.88 7.12
N LEU A 341 2.98 -18.19 6.99
CA LEU A 341 2.79 -16.85 7.54
C LEU A 341 2.97 -16.83 9.07
N ARG A 342 2.33 -17.78 9.78
CA ARG A 342 2.48 -17.93 11.23
C ARG A 342 3.93 -18.17 11.63
N GLN A 343 4.64 -19.05 10.91
CA GLN A 343 6.05 -19.34 11.18
C GLN A 343 6.91 -18.09 10.96
N GLY A 344 6.64 -17.30 9.91
CA GLY A 344 7.29 -16.01 9.68
C GLY A 344 7.12 -15.03 10.86
N GLY A 345 5.94 -15.00 11.49
CA GLY A 345 5.71 -14.28 12.74
C GLY A 345 6.56 -14.82 13.89
N LEU A 346 6.53 -16.13 14.14
CA LEU A 346 7.35 -16.77 15.20
C LEU A 346 8.86 -16.51 15.05
N ASP A 347 9.34 -16.48 13.81
CA ASP A 347 10.76 -16.30 13.50
C ASP A 347 11.19 -14.84 13.64
N ARG A 348 10.32 -13.88 13.28
CA ARG A 348 10.69 -12.47 13.13
C ARG A 348 10.14 -11.56 14.22
N THR A 349 8.96 -11.84 14.76
CA THR A 349 8.30 -10.97 15.74
C THR A 349 8.20 -11.58 17.14
N GLY A 350 8.42 -12.89 17.30
CA GLY A 350 8.35 -13.58 18.59
C GLY A 350 7.10 -14.45 18.74
N ASN A 351 6.88 -14.99 19.94
CA ASN A 351 5.75 -15.88 20.21
C ASN A 351 4.50 -15.10 20.64
N HIS A 352 3.79 -14.55 19.66
CA HIS A 352 2.58 -13.74 19.85
C HIS A 352 1.33 -14.41 19.28
N PRO A 353 0.12 -14.03 19.73
CA PRO A 353 -1.11 -14.37 19.04
C PRO A 353 -1.03 -13.98 17.55
N CYS A 354 -1.42 -14.90 16.68
CA CYS A 354 -1.52 -14.65 15.24
C CYS A 354 -2.99 -14.43 14.89
N ILE A 355 -3.35 -13.23 14.45
CA ILE A 355 -4.74 -12.83 14.16
C ILE A 355 -4.82 -12.39 12.70
N LEU A 356 -5.64 -13.07 11.89
CA LEU A 356 -5.97 -12.57 10.56
C LEU A 356 -6.98 -11.44 10.70
N THR A 357 -6.51 -10.19 10.70
CA THR A 357 -7.39 -9.01 10.78
C THR A 357 -8.07 -8.72 9.45
N GLU A 358 -7.54 -9.27 8.35
CA GLU A 358 -8.18 -9.25 7.04
C GLU A 358 -7.97 -10.57 6.28
N PHE A 359 -9.09 -11.15 5.83
CA PHE A 359 -9.15 -12.31 4.95
C PHE A 359 -10.55 -12.40 4.33
N GLY A 360 -10.67 -13.13 3.23
CA GLY A 360 -11.99 -13.39 2.66
C GLY A 360 -11.99 -13.84 1.21
N ILE A 361 -13.16 -13.76 0.59
CA ILE A 361 -13.39 -14.00 -0.83
C ILE A 361 -14.23 -12.86 -1.42
N PRO A 362 -14.13 -12.57 -2.72
CA PRO A 362 -15.08 -11.69 -3.39
C PRO A 362 -16.50 -12.27 -3.29
N TYR A 363 -17.50 -11.47 -2.94
CA TYR A 363 -18.90 -11.95 -2.91
C TYR A 363 -19.56 -11.82 -4.29
N ASP A 364 -19.05 -10.93 -5.15
CA ASP A 364 -19.49 -10.70 -6.52
C ASP A 364 -18.85 -11.64 -7.56
N MET A 365 -18.47 -12.86 -7.14
CA MET A 365 -17.92 -13.87 -8.04
C MET A 365 -18.85 -14.19 -9.20
N ASP A 366 -18.27 -14.67 -10.30
CA ASP A 366 -19.00 -15.16 -11.48
C ASP A 366 -20.00 -14.11 -12.03
N ASP A 367 -19.54 -12.86 -12.15
CA ASP A 367 -20.36 -11.74 -12.61
C ASP A 367 -21.68 -11.60 -11.85
N LYS A 368 -21.58 -11.66 -10.51
CA LYS A 368 -22.72 -11.47 -9.60
C LYS A 368 -23.79 -12.56 -9.78
N LYS A 369 -23.44 -13.75 -10.30
CA LYS A 369 -24.38 -14.85 -10.58
C LYS A 369 -25.27 -15.18 -9.38
N ALA A 370 -24.68 -15.32 -8.19
CA ALA A 370 -25.40 -15.66 -6.97
C ALA A 370 -26.53 -14.67 -6.62
N TYR A 371 -26.34 -13.37 -6.90
CA TYR A 371 -27.36 -12.35 -6.67
C TYR A 371 -28.54 -12.42 -7.65
N LYS A 372 -28.34 -13.05 -8.82
CA LYS A 372 -29.39 -13.25 -9.83
C LYS A 372 -30.13 -14.56 -9.62
N THR A 373 -29.44 -15.62 -9.19
CA THR A 373 -29.99 -16.98 -9.10
C THR A 373 -30.39 -17.37 -7.69
N GLY A 374 -29.87 -16.70 -6.66
CA GLY A 374 -29.95 -17.15 -5.27
C GLY A 374 -29.03 -18.34 -4.94
N ASP A 375 -28.22 -18.81 -5.90
CA ASP A 375 -27.28 -19.93 -5.71
C ASP A 375 -25.92 -19.41 -5.25
N TYR A 376 -25.63 -19.60 -3.96
CA TYR A 376 -24.36 -19.22 -3.32
C TYR A 376 -23.39 -20.40 -3.17
N SER A 377 -23.51 -21.44 -4.00
CA SER A 377 -22.66 -22.64 -3.89
C SER A 377 -21.16 -22.33 -4.05
N SER A 378 -20.78 -21.45 -4.99
CA SER A 378 -19.38 -21.02 -5.17
C SER A 378 -18.83 -20.28 -3.95
N GLN A 379 -19.60 -19.34 -3.39
CA GLN A 379 -19.25 -18.58 -2.18
C GLN A 379 -19.12 -19.51 -0.98
N SER A 380 -20.08 -20.42 -0.82
CA SER A 380 -20.09 -21.41 0.24
C SER A 380 -18.88 -22.35 0.14
N ALA A 381 -18.51 -22.79 -1.06
CA ALA A 381 -17.33 -23.61 -1.29
C ALA A 381 -16.04 -22.85 -0.94
N GLY A 382 -15.89 -21.62 -1.43
CA GLY A 382 -14.75 -20.76 -1.12
C GLY A 382 -14.59 -20.50 0.39
N ILE A 383 -15.70 -20.29 1.12
CA ILE A 383 -15.68 -20.09 2.58
C ILE A 383 -15.40 -21.39 3.35
N ARG A 384 -15.89 -22.54 2.87
CA ARG A 384 -15.73 -23.82 3.58
C ARG A 384 -14.30 -24.36 3.58
N LEU A 385 -13.42 -23.83 2.75
CA LEU A 385 -12.01 -24.24 2.70
C LEU A 385 -11.17 -23.64 3.83
N TRP A 386 -11.74 -22.65 4.54
CA TRP A 386 -11.17 -22.05 5.74
C TRP A 386 -11.56 -22.79 7.02
N ARG A 387 -12.44 -23.80 6.92
CA ARG A 387 -12.82 -24.72 7.99
C ARG A 387 -12.11 -26.05 7.77
#